data_AF-A0AAD4KK74-F1
#
_entry.id   AF-A0AAD4KK74-F1
#
_cell.length_a   1.000
_cell.length_b   1.000
_cell.length_c   1.000
_cell.angle_alpha   90.00
_cell.angle_beta   90.00
_cell.angle_gamma   90.00
#
_symmetry.space_group_name_H-M   'P 1'
#
loop_
_entity.id
_entity.type
_entity.pdbx_description
1 polymer ?
#
loop_
_entity_poly.entity_id
_entity_poly.type
_entity_poly.pdbx_seq_one_letter_code
_entity_poly.pdbx_strand_id
1 'polypeptide(L)'
;MTEALTRAGGDPSGLYLDREVAHLIGIKATILSCNQYGAAIRDNNKSRYRFFASVPSLLDTKLALDENSYAFDVLQADGVTLFTRYGASHHYLGHASFRSVWAELNERQAVVFVHPAHPPMYDYPQETGRAAMDLITQGILRDFQQCKIILSHAGGSLPCPIYRTASMLPLMPRSLSLSRDEIPGHVLFGTDFPNAPTEAIKYFSTSLEAYPLSDKVRKEMEFEAALGLFPRPKDNYSS
;
A
#
# COMPACT_ATOMS: atom_id res chain seq x y z
N MET A 1 -21.55 -20.95 4.60
CA MET A 1 -20.83 -20.66 5.86
C MET A 1 -20.64 -21.92 6.71
N THR A 2 -21.71 -22.69 6.97
CA THR A 2 -21.65 -23.96 7.70
C THR A 2 -20.83 -25.05 6.98
N GLU A 3 -20.95 -25.18 5.65
CA GLU A 3 -20.19 -26.19 4.88
C GLU A 3 -18.68 -25.92 4.80
N ALA A 4 -18.25 -24.66 4.94
CA ALA A 4 -16.83 -24.31 4.93
C ALA A 4 -16.13 -24.70 6.24
N LEU A 5 -16.86 -24.66 7.37
CA LEU A 5 -16.36 -25.02 8.70
C LEU A 5 -16.17 -26.54 8.85
N THR A 6 -17.07 -27.35 8.27
CA THR A 6 -16.98 -28.82 8.32
C THR A 6 -15.81 -29.36 7.50
N ARG A 7 -15.46 -28.71 6.36
CA ARG A 7 -14.31 -29.12 5.53
C ARG A 7 -12.94 -28.84 6.17
N ALA A 8 -12.89 -27.92 7.14
CA ALA A 8 -11.68 -27.57 7.88
C ALA A 8 -11.46 -28.43 9.14
N GLY A 9 -12.29 -29.46 9.38
CA GLY A 9 -12.15 -30.36 10.53
C GLY A 9 -12.74 -29.84 11.84
N GLY A 10 -13.62 -28.83 11.79
CA GLY A 10 -14.32 -28.31 12.98
C GLY A 10 -15.48 -29.21 13.42
N ASP A 11 -15.50 -29.59 14.69
CA ASP A 11 -16.62 -30.24 15.37
C ASP A 11 -17.83 -29.28 15.46
N PRO A 12 -18.99 -29.60 14.87
CA PRO A 12 -20.17 -28.75 14.90
C PRO A 12 -20.86 -28.66 16.27
N SER A 13 -20.42 -29.43 17.29
CA SER A 13 -20.95 -29.39 18.66
C SER A 13 -20.08 -28.60 19.66
N GLY A 14 -18.89 -28.14 19.25
CA GLY A 14 -17.95 -27.38 20.08
C GLY A 14 -18.22 -25.87 20.11
N LEU A 15 -19.35 -25.47 20.69
CA LEU A 15 -19.60 -24.09 21.11
C LEU A 15 -18.52 -23.67 22.13
N TYR A 16 -17.58 -22.84 21.67
CA TYR A 16 -16.82 -21.76 22.35
C TYR A 16 -15.47 -21.62 21.63
N LEU A 17 -15.50 -21.28 20.34
CA LEU A 17 -14.39 -20.51 19.79
C LEU A 17 -14.36 -19.22 20.61
N ASP A 18 -13.27 -18.99 21.33
CA ASP A 18 -13.00 -17.74 22.03
C ASP A 18 -13.36 -16.57 21.11
N ARG A 19 -13.98 -15.50 21.63
CA ARG A 19 -14.32 -14.32 20.82
C ARG A 19 -13.11 -13.79 20.06
N GLU A 20 -11.92 -13.89 20.64
CA GLU A 20 -10.67 -13.51 20.00
C GLU A 20 -10.34 -14.45 18.82
N VAL A 21 -10.49 -15.77 19.01
CA VAL A 21 -10.27 -16.76 17.94
C VAL A 21 -11.33 -16.64 16.84
N ALA A 22 -12.60 -16.43 17.18
CA ALA A 22 -13.67 -16.20 16.21
C ALA A 22 -13.45 -14.89 15.44
N HIS A 23 -12.97 -13.84 16.11
CA HIS A 23 -12.61 -12.57 15.48
C HIS A 23 -11.42 -12.72 14.52
N LEU A 24 -10.36 -13.42 14.93
CA LEU A 24 -9.19 -13.70 14.10
C LEU A 24 -9.54 -14.56 12.87
N ILE A 25 -10.39 -15.59 13.05
CA ILE A 25 -10.92 -16.40 11.94
C ILE A 25 -11.74 -15.52 10.99
N GLY A 26 -12.57 -14.63 11.54
CA GLY A 26 -13.36 -13.67 10.75
C GLY A 26 -12.48 -12.76 9.91
N ILE A 27 -11.46 -12.12 10.51
CA ILE A 27 -10.51 -11.25 9.82
C ILE A 27 -9.79 -12.02 8.71
N LYS A 28 -9.22 -13.19 9.04
CA LYS A 28 -8.49 -14.01 8.06
C LYS A 28 -9.39 -14.43 6.90
N ALA A 29 -10.61 -14.88 7.19
CA ALA A 29 -11.56 -15.29 6.16
C ALA A 29 -11.99 -14.12 5.26
N THR A 30 -12.23 -12.93 5.83
CA THR A 30 -12.57 -11.74 5.06
C THR A 30 -11.43 -11.30 4.15
N ILE A 31 -10.21 -11.19 4.68
CA ILE A 31 -9.04 -10.79 3.88
C ILE A 31 -8.77 -11.79 2.76
N LEU A 32 -8.77 -13.09 3.09
CA LEU A 32 -8.58 -14.15 2.11
C LEU A 32 -9.65 -14.09 1.01
N SER A 33 -10.92 -13.91 1.38
CA SER A 33 -12.04 -13.76 0.44
C SER A 33 -11.86 -12.56 -0.48
N CYS A 34 -11.49 -11.40 0.06
CA CYS A 34 -11.25 -10.19 -0.73
C CYS A 34 -10.07 -10.40 -1.69
N ASN A 35 -8.99 -11.02 -1.22
CA ASN A 35 -7.80 -11.23 -2.02
C ASN A 35 -8.02 -12.25 -3.15
N GLN A 36 -8.69 -13.36 -2.86
CA GLN A 36 -9.08 -14.34 -3.89
C GLN A 36 -10.00 -13.73 -4.94
N TYR A 37 -10.94 -12.88 -4.53
CA TYR A 37 -11.84 -12.19 -5.45
C TYR A 37 -11.09 -11.20 -6.35
N GLY A 38 -10.19 -10.38 -5.77
CA GLY A 38 -9.35 -9.45 -6.53
C GLY A 38 -8.41 -10.17 -7.52
N ALA A 39 -7.80 -11.27 -7.09
CA ALA A 39 -7.00 -12.13 -7.94
C ALA A 39 -7.82 -12.72 -9.10
N ALA A 40 -9.05 -13.18 -8.85
CA ALA A 40 -9.94 -13.69 -9.89
C ALA A 40 -10.31 -12.63 -10.94
N ILE A 41 -10.56 -11.38 -10.52
CA ILE A 41 -10.81 -10.26 -11.46
C ILE A 41 -9.58 -10.04 -12.36
N ARG A 42 -8.39 -9.99 -11.76
CA ARG A 42 -7.13 -9.87 -12.52
C ARG A 42 -6.97 -11.04 -13.48
N ASP A 43 -7.19 -12.26 -13.04
CA ASP A 43 -6.97 -13.47 -13.86
C ASP A 43 -7.92 -13.55 -15.06
N ASN A 44 -9.14 -13.03 -14.93
CA ASN A 44 -10.09 -12.90 -16.03
C ASN A 44 -9.64 -11.88 -17.10
N ASN A 45 -8.77 -10.92 -16.77
CA ASN A 45 -8.26 -9.94 -17.73
C ASN A 45 -6.87 -9.38 -17.31
N LYS A 46 -5.84 -10.22 -17.40
CA LYS A 46 -4.46 -9.89 -16.97
C LYS A 46 -3.81 -8.75 -17.76
N SER A 47 -4.31 -8.43 -18.97
CA SER A 47 -3.81 -7.30 -19.76
C SER A 47 -4.38 -5.96 -19.29
N ARG A 48 -5.53 -5.97 -18.59
CA ARG A 48 -6.19 -4.75 -18.10
C ARG A 48 -5.97 -4.53 -16.61
N TYR A 49 -6.03 -5.59 -15.81
CA TYR A 49 -6.03 -5.47 -14.36
C TYR A 49 -4.75 -6.02 -13.74
N ARG A 50 -4.35 -5.34 -12.67
CA ARG A 50 -3.35 -5.73 -11.69
C ARG A 50 -4.04 -5.75 -10.32
N PHE A 51 -3.47 -6.48 -9.37
CA PHE A 51 -4.11 -6.67 -8.07
C PHE A 51 -3.12 -6.48 -6.93
N PHE A 52 -3.52 -5.67 -5.95
CA PHE A 52 -2.82 -5.46 -4.70
C PHE A 52 -3.55 -6.18 -3.57
N ALA A 53 -2.85 -7.05 -2.86
CA ALA A 53 -3.43 -7.80 -1.76
C ALA A 53 -3.62 -6.91 -0.52
N SER A 54 -4.75 -7.09 0.15
CA SER A 54 -4.97 -6.53 1.48
C SER A 54 -4.23 -7.39 2.50
N VAL A 55 -3.50 -6.75 3.41
CA VAL A 55 -2.76 -7.43 4.48
C VAL A 55 -3.44 -7.13 5.83
N PRO A 56 -3.54 -8.10 6.75
CA PRO A 56 -4.08 -7.88 8.09
C PRO A 56 -3.24 -6.87 8.87
N SER A 57 -3.69 -6.56 10.09
CA SER A 57 -2.94 -5.72 11.01
C SER A 57 -1.49 -6.19 11.14
N LEU A 58 -0.53 -5.29 10.96
CA LEU A 58 0.89 -5.63 11.11
C LEU A 58 1.29 -5.93 12.56
N LEU A 59 0.42 -5.59 13.51
CA LEU A 59 0.56 -5.98 14.92
C LEU A 59 0.41 -7.50 15.09
N ASP A 60 -0.37 -8.15 14.22
CA ASP A 60 -0.45 -9.61 14.12
C ASP A 60 0.61 -10.11 13.13
N THR A 61 1.88 -9.89 13.45
CA THR A 61 3.02 -10.10 12.54
C THR A 61 2.99 -11.46 11.85
N LYS A 62 2.72 -12.56 12.58
CA LYS A 62 2.65 -13.89 11.98
C LYS A 62 1.56 -13.96 10.90
N LEU A 63 0.38 -13.41 11.17
CA LEU A 63 -0.74 -13.43 10.24
C LEU A 63 -0.45 -12.57 9.00
N ALA A 64 0.23 -11.43 9.18
CA ALA A 64 0.67 -10.59 8.07
C ALA A 64 1.69 -11.30 7.16
N LEU A 65 2.70 -11.98 7.74
CA LEU A 65 3.70 -12.73 6.98
C LEU A 65 3.08 -13.95 6.25
N ASP A 66 2.18 -14.68 6.92
CA ASP A 66 1.45 -15.79 6.31
C ASP A 66 0.61 -15.30 5.11
N GLU A 67 -0.08 -14.16 5.25
CA GLU A 67 -0.90 -13.58 4.18
C GLU A 67 -0.03 -13.04 3.03
N ASN A 68 1.10 -12.38 3.32
CA ASN A 68 2.04 -11.95 2.28
C ASN A 68 2.53 -13.14 1.47
N SER A 69 2.92 -14.23 2.14
CA SER A 69 3.36 -15.46 1.47
C SER A 69 2.26 -16.02 0.57
N TYR A 70 1.02 -16.11 1.06
CA TYR A 70 -0.11 -16.56 0.24
C TYR A 70 -0.39 -15.62 -0.95
N ALA A 71 -0.39 -14.31 -0.71
CA ALA A 71 -0.68 -13.29 -1.71
C ALA A 71 0.34 -13.31 -2.85
N PHE A 72 1.63 -13.38 -2.55
CA PHE A 72 2.67 -13.38 -3.57
C PHE A 72 2.86 -14.76 -4.21
N ASP A 73 2.94 -15.82 -3.41
CA ASP A 73 3.38 -17.13 -3.90
C ASP A 73 2.23 -17.92 -4.54
N VAL A 74 0.99 -17.72 -4.07
CA VAL A 74 -0.20 -18.42 -4.58
C VAL A 74 -1.04 -17.52 -5.47
N LEU A 75 -1.41 -16.33 -4.97
CA LEU A 75 -2.28 -15.42 -5.73
C LEU A 75 -1.52 -14.60 -6.77
N GLN A 76 -0.18 -14.59 -6.77
CA GLN A 76 0.65 -13.80 -7.68
C GLN A 76 0.27 -12.31 -7.66
N ALA A 77 0.04 -11.76 -6.46
CA ALA A 77 -0.28 -10.35 -6.29
C ALA A 77 0.85 -9.45 -6.84
N ASP A 78 0.47 -8.33 -7.45
CA ASP A 78 1.42 -7.36 -8.02
C ASP A 78 2.01 -6.41 -6.94
N GLY A 79 1.43 -6.44 -5.74
CA GLY A 79 1.83 -5.65 -4.58
C GLY A 79 0.88 -5.87 -3.40
N VAL A 80 1.09 -5.10 -2.33
CA VAL A 80 0.25 -5.12 -1.13
C VAL A 80 -0.22 -3.73 -0.76
N THR A 81 -1.41 -3.63 -0.18
CA THR A 81 -1.94 -2.40 0.40
C THR A 81 -1.78 -2.44 1.91
N LEU A 82 -1.13 -1.41 2.46
CA LEU A 82 -0.98 -1.21 3.91
C LEU A 82 -1.66 0.09 4.34
N PHE A 83 -2.13 0.12 5.58
CA PHE A 83 -2.59 1.37 6.18
C PHE A 83 -1.41 2.20 6.68
N THR A 84 -1.58 3.52 6.74
CA THR A 84 -0.61 4.48 7.28
C THR A 84 -0.16 4.15 8.71
N ARG A 85 -1.03 3.53 9.51
CA ARG A 85 -0.78 3.12 10.90
C ARG A 85 -1.72 2.02 11.35
N TYR A 86 -1.38 1.35 12.45
CA TYR A 86 -2.18 0.30 13.07
C TYR A 86 -2.37 0.53 14.57
N GLY A 87 -3.45 -0.04 15.14
CA GLY A 87 -3.74 0.06 16.58
C GLY A 87 -4.16 1.45 17.08
N ALA A 88 -4.26 1.59 18.39
CA ALA A 88 -4.80 2.77 19.06
C ALA A 88 -3.79 3.92 19.29
N SER A 89 -2.50 3.70 19.00
CA SER A 89 -1.43 4.68 19.23
C SER A 89 -0.67 5.00 17.93
N HIS A 90 0.44 5.76 18.03
CA HIS A 90 1.24 6.22 16.90
C HIS A 90 2.12 5.12 16.26
N HIS A 91 1.59 3.91 16.05
CA HIS A 91 2.28 2.87 15.29
C HIS A 91 2.13 3.12 13.79
N TYR A 92 2.81 4.16 13.31
CA TYR A 92 3.04 4.38 11.89
C TYR A 92 3.98 3.32 11.33
N LEU A 93 4.03 3.22 10.00
CA LEU A 93 4.73 2.13 9.30
C LEU A 93 6.24 2.05 9.56
N GLY A 94 6.89 3.10 10.05
CA GLY A 94 8.30 3.10 10.47
C GLY A 94 8.55 2.49 11.85
N HIS A 95 7.51 2.15 12.61
CA HIS A 95 7.64 1.60 13.94
C HIS A 95 8.45 0.28 13.96
N ALA A 96 9.28 0.10 14.99
CA ALA A 96 10.21 -1.04 15.11
C ALA A 96 9.51 -2.41 15.03
N SER A 97 8.27 -2.51 15.54
CA SER A 97 7.47 -3.74 15.48
C SER A 97 7.16 -4.22 14.07
N PHE A 98 7.25 -3.37 13.04
CA PHE A 98 6.89 -3.72 11.66
C PHE A 98 8.10 -4.09 10.79
N ARG A 99 9.33 -4.07 11.36
CA ARG A 99 10.55 -4.30 10.59
C ARG A 99 10.65 -5.71 9.99
N SER A 100 10.08 -6.72 10.63
CA SER A 100 10.01 -8.09 10.09
C SER A 100 9.15 -8.15 8.83
N VAL A 101 8.02 -7.44 8.81
CA VAL A 101 7.16 -7.35 7.62
C VAL A 101 7.89 -6.59 6.51
N TRP A 102 8.57 -5.49 6.83
CA TRP A 102 9.40 -4.78 5.84
C TRP A 102 10.53 -5.62 5.28
N ALA A 103 11.18 -6.46 6.10
CA ALA A 103 12.22 -7.37 5.64
C ALA A 103 11.68 -8.36 4.59
N GLU A 104 10.53 -8.99 4.85
CA GLU A 104 9.90 -9.91 3.90
C GLU A 104 9.50 -9.19 2.60
N LEU A 105 8.84 -8.04 2.71
CA LEU A 105 8.43 -7.26 1.53
C LEU A 105 9.65 -6.83 0.70
N ASN A 106 10.77 -6.50 1.35
CA ASN A 106 12.01 -6.10 0.70
C ASN A 106 12.68 -7.27 -0.02
N GLU A 107 12.75 -8.44 0.60
CA GLU A 107 13.25 -9.66 -0.06
C GLU A 107 12.46 -9.98 -1.33
N ARG A 108 11.16 -9.74 -1.31
CA ARG A 108 10.25 -9.90 -2.45
C ARG A 108 10.30 -8.75 -3.46
N GLN A 109 11.08 -7.69 -3.19
CA GLN A 109 11.12 -6.45 -3.96
C GLN A 109 9.71 -5.86 -4.18
N ALA A 110 8.85 -5.99 -3.17
CA ALA A 110 7.43 -5.74 -3.29
C ALA A 110 7.11 -4.26 -3.54
N VAL A 111 6.02 -4.03 -4.26
CA VAL A 111 5.38 -2.71 -4.35
C VAL A 111 4.32 -2.59 -3.26
N VAL A 112 4.43 -1.55 -2.44
CA VAL A 112 3.59 -1.31 -1.27
C VAL A 112 2.77 -0.03 -1.49
N PHE A 113 1.46 -0.15 -1.58
CA PHE A 113 0.56 1.00 -1.63
C PHE A 113 0.10 1.37 -0.22
N VAL A 114 0.37 2.61 0.21
CA VAL A 114 0.07 3.09 1.56
C VAL A 114 -1.14 4.01 1.53
N HIS A 115 -2.23 3.57 2.17
CA HIS A 115 -3.51 4.27 2.23
C HIS A 115 -3.85 4.73 3.66
N PRO A 116 -4.47 5.91 3.87
CA PRO A 116 -4.92 6.35 5.20
C PRO A 116 -5.91 5.40 5.88
N ALA A 117 -5.84 5.35 7.21
CA ALA A 117 -6.68 4.52 8.08
C ALA A 117 -8.02 5.23 8.43
N HIS A 118 -8.68 5.78 7.41
CA HIS A 118 -9.94 6.53 7.51
C HIS A 118 -9.96 7.65 8.57
N PRO A 119 -9.01 8.61 8.53
CA PRO A 119 -9.09 9.79 9.37
C PRO A 119 -10.28 10.69 8.94
N PRO A 120 -10.63 11.76 9.68
CA PRO A 120 -11.54 12.78 9.18
C PRO A 120 -11.12 13.29 7.80
N MET A 121 -12.08 13.69 6.96
CA MET A 121 -11.84 14.05 5.54
C MET A 121 -10.65 15.02 5.34
N TYR A 122 -10.54 16.04 6.19
CA TYR A 122 -9.46 17.02 6.10
C TYR A 122 -8.07 16.42 6.35
N ASP A 123 -7.97 15.35 7.13
CA ASP A 123 -6.73 14.77 7.64
C ASP A 123 -6.15 13.65 6.75
N TYR A 124 -6.86 13.21 5.70
CA TYR A 124 -6.39 12.15 4.79
C TYR A 124 -4.97 12.43 4.24
N PRO A 125 -4.68 13.58 3.61
CA PRO A 125 -3.34 13.85 3.11
C PRO A 125 -2.31 14.04 4.24
N GLN A 126 -2.72 14.55 5.40
CA GLN A 126 -1.87 14.81 6.56
C GLN A 126 -1.43 13.50 7.19
N GLU A 127 -2.32 12.51 7.27
CA GLU A 127 -1.97 11.18 7.77
C GLU A 127 -0.99 10.47 6.83
N THR A 128 -1.18 10.56 5.51
CA THR A 128 -0.20 10.07 4.54
C THR A 128 1.16 10.77 4.69
N GLY A 129 1.16 12.10 4.83
CA GLY A 129 2.40 12.87 5.02
C GLY A 129 3.15 12.49 6.30
N ARG A 130 2.43 12.24 7.40
CA ARG A 130 3.01 11.75 8.67
C ARG A 130 3.60 10.35 8.51
N ALA A 131 2.90 9.43 7.85
CA ALA A 131 3.42 8.09 7.59
C ALA A 131 4.69 8.12 6.74
N ALA A 132 4.72 8.96 5.70
CA ALA A 132 5.91 9.14 4.86
C ALA A 132 7.09 9.69 5.66
N MET A 133 6.86 10.69 6.50
CA MET A 133 7.88 11.23 7.40
C MET A 133 8.38 10.21 8.40
N ASP A 134 7.51 9.39 8.96
CA ASP A 134 7.89 8.30 9.87
C ASP A 134 8.77 7.26 9.15
N LEU A 135 8.39 6.80 7.96
CA LEU A 135 9.21 5.89 7.14
C LEU A 135 10.62 6.43 6.87
N ILE A 136 10.73 7.71 6.52
CA ILE A 136 12.02 8.38 6.27
C ILE A 136 12.84 8.46 7.57
N THR A 137 12.22 8.93 8.66
CA THR A 137 12.93 9.24 9.91
C THR A 137 13.28 8.02 10.75
N GLN A 138 12.57 6.91 10.56
CA GLN A 138 12.90 5.61 11.17
C GLN A 138 13.88 4.78 10.30
N GLY A 139 14.29 5.29 9.13
CA GLY A 139 15.29 4.66 8.28
C GLY A 139 14.76 3.49 7.43
N ILE A 140 13.44 3.31 7.30
CA ILE A 140 12.86 2.20 6.52
C ILE A 140 13.36 2.24 5.07
N LEU A 141 13.35 3.42 4.44
CA LEU A 141 13.81 3.55 3.05
C LEU A 141 15.31 3.24 2.87
N ARG A 142 16.12 3.44 3.92
CA ARG A 142 17.56 3.13 3.90
C ARG A 142 17.81 1.64 4.09
N ASP A 143 17.06 1.03 4.99
CA ASP A 143 17.28 -0.34 5.42
C ASP A 143 16.63 -1.34 4.45
N PHE A 144 15.59 -0.93 3.73
CA PHE A 144 14.76 -1.77 2.86
C PHE A 144 14.63 -1.18 1.44
N GLN A 145 15.77 -1.06 0.76
CA GLN A 145 15.90 -0.35 -0.52
C GLN A 145 15.28 -1.06 -1.73
N GLN A 146 14.95 -2.34 -1.61
CA GLN A 146 14.34 -3.12 -2.71
C GLN A 146 12.81 -2.94 -2.75
N CYS A 147 12.20 -2.52 -1.64
CA CYS A 147 10.78 -2.18 -1.59
C CYS A 147 10.49 -0.88 -2.34
N LYS A 148 9.37 -0.84 -3.05
CA LYS A 148 8.87 0.38 -3.71
C LYS A 148 7.59 0.84 -3.03
N ILE A 149 7.57 2.06 -2.51
CA ILE A 149 6.43 2.59 -1.76
C ILE A 149 5.66 3.60 -2.61
N ILE A 150 4.35 3.37 -2.76
CA ILE A 150 3.41 4.30 -3.38
C ILE A 150 2.60 4.95 -2.25
N LEU A 151 2.63 6.27 -2.16
CA LEU A 151 1.85 7.04 -1.19
C LEU A 151 0.57 7.56 -1.83
N SER A 152 -0.58 7.38 -1.17
CA SER A 152 -1.85 7.99 -1.62
C SER A 152 -1.81 9.53 -1.64
N HIS A 153 -2.80 10.16 -2.27
CA HIS A 153 -3.04 11.61 -2.22
C HIS A 153 -1.82 12.46 -2.64
N ALA A 154 -1.10 12.04 -3.70
CA ALA A 154 0.11 12.70 -4.19
C ALA A 154 1.24 12.83 -3.15
N GLY A 155 1.40 11.83 -2.27
CA GLY A 155 2.33 11.90 -1.14
C GLY A 155 1.76 12.62 0.07
N GLY A 156 0.45 12.92 0.04
CA GLY A 156 -0.24 13.64 1.09
C GLY A 156 0.33 15.04 1.29
N SER A 157 0.55 15.42 2.54
CA SER A 157 1.16 16.70 2.87
C SER A 157 2.69 16.67 2.83
N LEU A 158 3.36 15.60 2.36
CA LEU A 158 4.83 15.52 2.33
C LEU A 158 5.48 16.52 1.37
N PRO A 159 5.02 16.70 0.11
CA PRO A 159 5.75 17.51 -0.87
C PRO A 159 5.92 18.99 -0.49
N CYS A 160 4.93 19.57 0.20
CA CYS A 160 4.96 20.99 0.58
C CYS A 160 6.03 21.33 1.65
N PRO A 161 6.10 20.66 2.81
CA PRO A 161 7.10 20.92 3.85
C PRO A 161 8.44 20.22 3.60
N ILE A 162 8.62 19.40 2.56
CA ILE A 162 9.80 18.54 2.44
C ILE A 162 11.13 19.31 2.56
N TYR A 163 11.23 20.51 1.97
CA TYR A 163 12.43 21.33 2.06
C TYR A 163 12.69 21.86 3.46
N ARG A 164 11.63 22.22 4.18
CA ARG A 164 11.73 22.63 5.59
C ARG A 164 12.22 21.47 6.43
N THR A 165 11.61 20.30 6.25
CA THR A 165 11.99 19.08 6.96
C THR A 165 13.44 18.70 6.69
N ALA A 166 13.84 18.63 5.41
CA ALA A 166 15.20 18.29 5.00
C ALA A 166 16.24 19.25 5.60
N SER A 167 15.91 20.54 5.72
CA SER A 167 16.81 21.54 6.31
C SER A 167 16.94 21.41 7.84
N MET A 168 15.93 20.85 8.52
CA MET A 168 15.91 20.71 9.98
C MET A 168 16.46 19.35 10.45
N LEU A 169 16.30 18.28 9.66
CA LEU A 169 16.70 16.91 10.01
C LEU A 169 18.17 16.77 10.49
N PRO A 170 19.17 17.41 9.84
CA PRO A 170 20.56 17.33 10.29
C PRO A 170 20.83 17.98 11.65
N LEU A 171 19.94 18.88 12.09
CA LEU A 171 20.06 19.60 13.36
C LEU A 171 19.36 18.86 14.51
N MET A 172 18.65 17.76 14.22
CA MET A 172 17.99 16.93 15.23
C MET A 172 19.00 15.95 15.85
N PRO A 173 18.84 15.57 17.14
CA PRO A 173 19.77 14.69 17.86
C PRO A 173 19.95 13.30 17.22
N ARG A 174 19.03 12.91 16.34
CA ARG A 174 19.16 11.76 15.44
C ARG A 174 19.52 12.30 14.05
N SER A 175 20.82 12.58 13.82
CA SER A 175 21.29 12.98 12.49
C SER A 175 21.06 11.81 11.55
N LEU A 176 20.05 11.93 10.71
CA LEU A 176 19.68 10.87 9.79
C LEU A 176 20.58 10.86 8.56
N SER A 177 21.60 11.72 8.44
CA SER A 177 22.48 11.81 7.25
C SER A 177 21.71 11.69 5.92
N LEU A 178 20.55 12.35 5.83
CA LEU A 178 19.70 12.32 4.65
C LEU A 178 20.08 13.47 3.72
N SER A 179 20.35 13.16 2.45
CA SER A 179 20.60 14.16 1.41
C SER A 179 19.32 14.50 0.66
N ARG A 180 19.26 15.69 0.06
CA ARG A 180 18.11 16.18 -0.72
C ARG A 180 17.82 15.29 -1.95
N ASP A 181 18.83 14.60 -2.43
CA ASP A 181 18.79 13.74 -3.62
C ASP A 181 18.25 12.33 -3.30
N GLU A 182 18.07 12.00 -2.02
CA GLU A 182 17.54 10.70 -1.55
C GLU A 182 15.99 10.65 -1.48
N ILE A 183 15.30 11.67 -1.99
CA ILE A 183 13.84 11.63 -2.22
C ILE A 183 13.54 11.66 -3.73
N PRO A 184 14.00 10.66 -4.51
CA PRO A 184 13.49 10.47 -5.84
C PRO A 184 12.01 10.05 -5.73
N GLY A 185 11.14 10.75 -6.44
CA GLY A 185 9.72 10.45 -6.45
C GLY A 185 9.19 10.58 -7.87
N HIS A 186 8.57 9.53 -8.36
CA HIS A 186 7.73 9.62 -9.55
C HIS A 186 6.30 9.92 -9.11
N VAL A 187 5.58 10.71 -9.90
CA VAL A 187 4.15 10.93 -9.71
C VAL A 187 3.41 9.86 -10.51
N LEU A 188 2.42 9.22 -9.90
CA LEU A 188 1.53 8.28 -10.57
C LEU A 188 0.13 8.88 -10.65
N PHE A 189 -0.56 8.66 -11.76
CA PHE A 189 -1.99 8.96 -11.85
C PHE A 189 -2.83 7.94 -11.06
N GLY A 190 -3.89 8.40 -10.41
CA GLY A 190 -4.85 7.57 -9.69
C GLY A 190 -6.16 8.32 -9.43
N THR A 191 -7.29 7.60 -9.39
CA THR A 191 -8.64 8.21 -9.32
C THR A 191 -9.32 8.08 -7.97
N ASP A 192 -8.85 7.19 -7.10
CA ASP A 192 -9.54 6.80 -5.86
C ASP A 192 -10.97 6.29 -6.07
N PHE A 193 -11.26 5.73 -7.25
CA PHE A 193 -12.53 5.03 -7.49
C PHE A 193 -12.60 3.74 -6.65
N PRO A 194 -13.74 3.41 -6.02
CA PRO A 194 -15.04 4.08 -6.12
C PRO A 194 -15.32 5.12 -5.02
N ASN A 195 -14.36 5.41 -4.15
CA ASN A 195 -14.55 6.33 -3.02
C ASN A 195 -14.75 7.78 -3.48
N ALA A 196 -13.98 8.21 -4.49
CA ALA A 196 -14.19 9.49 -5.16
C ALA A 196 -15.43 9.41 -6.08
N PRO A 197 -16.40 10.34 -5.96
CA PRO A 197 -17.53 10.40 -6.87
C PRO A 197 -17.07 10.61 -8.33
N THR A 198 -17.76 9.99 -9.28
CA THR A 198 -17.43 10.07 -10.72
C THR A 198 -17.27 11.51 -11.22
N GLU A 199 -18.08 12.44 -10.73
CA GLU A 199 -17.99 13.85 -11.13
C GLU A 199 -16.71 14.53 -10.61
N ALA A 200 -16.25 14.19 -9.41
CA ALA A 200 -14.97 14.67 -8.90
C ALA A 200 -13.80 14.09 -9.71
N ILE A 201 -13.86 12.80 -10.05
CA ILE A 201 -12.86 12.15 -10.92
C ILE A 201 -12.77 12.87 -12.26
N LYS A 202 -13.91 13.10 -12.94
CA LYS A 202 -13.94 13.84 -14.22
C LYS A 202 -13.33 15.23 -14.07
N TYR A 203 -13.74 15.99 -13.05
CA TYR A 203 -13.24 17.34 -12.81
C TYR A 203 -11.71 17.38 -12.66
N PHE A 204 -11.14 16.52 -11.81
CA PHE A 204 -9.69 16.49 -11.60
C PHE A 204 -8.94 15.96 -12.83
N SER A 205 -9.48 14.95 -13.52
CA SER A 205 -8.87 14.45 -14.77
C SER A 205 -8.82 15.52 -15.85
N THR A 206 -9.94 16.22 -16.13
CA THR A 206 -9.95 17.32 -17.11
C THR A 206 -9.01 18.45 -16.70
N SER A 207 -8.93 18.76 -15.40
CA SER A 207 -8.01 19.79 -14.90
C SER A 207 -6.54 19.40 -15.11
N LEU A 208 -6.20 18.13 -14.93
CA LEU A 208 -4.85 17.59 -15.14
C LEU A 208 -4.48 17.51 -16.63
N GLU A 209 -5.43 17.16 -17.49
CA GLU A 209 -5.29 17.21 -18.95
C GLU A 209 -4.96 18.63 -19.42
N ALA A 210 -5.65 19.65 -18.87
CA ALA A 210 -5.43 21.05 -19.21
C ALA A 210 -4.17 21.68 -18.58
N TYR A 211 -3.57 21.05 -17.56
CA TYR A 211 -2.40 21.60 -16.87
C TYR A 211 -1.16 21.58 -17.80
N PRO A 212 -0.37 22.66 -17.88
CA PRO A 212 0.72 22.77 -18.86
C PRO A 212 1.98 21.97 -18.45
N LEU A 213 1.90 20.64 -18.57
CA LEU A 213 3.03 19.72 -18.44
C LEU A 213 3.72 19.51 -19.80
N SER A 214 5.03 19.22 -19.77
CA SER A 214 5.69 18.71 -20.97
C SER A 214 5.18 17.31 -21.30
N ASP A 215 5.18 16.93 -22.58
CA ASP A 215 4.73 15.61 -23.04
C ASP A 215 5.47 14.46 -22.32
N LYS A 216 6.75 14.66 -22.03
CA LYS A 216 7.56 13.70 -21.28
C LYS A 216 7.01 13.48 -19.87
N VAL A 217 6.82 14.57 -19.12
CA VAL A 217 6.31 14.49 -17.73
C VAL A 217 4.89 13.93 -17.71
N ARG A 218 4.07 14.31 -18.69
CA ARG A 218 2.70 13.81 -18.83
C ARG A 218 2.66 12.30 -19.02
N LYS A 219 3.40 11.76 -19.99
CA LYS A 219 3.48 10.31 -20.25
C LYS A 219 4.02 9.54 -19.05
N GLU A 220 5.06 10.09 -18.43
CA GLU A 220 5.66 9.50 -17.23
C GLU A 220 4.62 9.34 -16.11
N MET A 221 3.85 10.40 -15.85
CA MET A 221 2.81 10.42 -14.82
C MET A 221 1.59 9.55 -15.16
N GLU A 222 1.12 9.60 -16.40
CA GLU A 222 -0.11 8.91 -16.82
C GLU A 222 0.06 7.39 -16.88
N PHE A 223 1.22 6.89 -17.32
CA PHE A 223 1.41 5.44 -17.45
C PHE A 223 2.85 4.92 -17.35
N GLU A 224 3.90 5.64 -17.79
CA GLU A 224 5.24 5.02 -17.87
C GLU A 224 5.83 4.70 -16.49
N ALA A 225 5.63 5.57 -15.49
CA ALA A 225 6.07 5.31 -14.13
C ALA A 225 5.36 4.07 -13.55
N ALA A 226 4.06 3.90 -13.81
CA ALA A 226 3.32 2.71 -13.41
C ALA A 226 3.84 1.45 -14.12
N LEU A 227 4.15 1.53 -15.42
CA LEU A 227 4.74 0.42 -16.17
C LEU A 227 6.14 0.03 -15.67
N GLY A 228 6.92 0.98 -15.18
CA GLY A 228 8.22 0.71 -14.53
C GLY A 228 8.08 -0.03 -13.20
N LEU A 229 6.95 0.12 -12.50
CA LEU A 229 6.64 -0.64 -11.30
C LEU A 229 6.07 -2.03 -11.63
N PHE A 230 5.26 -2.13 -12.68
CA PHE A 230 4.53 -3.35 -13.05
C PHE A 230 4.78 -3.73 -14.52
N PRO A 231 5.99 -4.17 -14.88
CA PRO A 231 6.31 -4.50 -16.26
C PRO A 231 5.34 -5.54 -16.82
N ARG A 232 4.82 -5.28 -18.03
CA ARG A 232 3.98 -6.23 -18.77
C ARG A 232 4.87 -7.16 -19.62
N PRO A 233 4.50 -8.44 -19.77
CA PRO A 233 5.08 -9.26 -20.83
C PRO A 233 4.91 -8.56 -22.19
N LYS A 234 5.95 -8.61 -23.04
CA LYS A 234 6.08 -7.80 -24.26
C LYS A 234 4.95 -7.97 -25.29
N ASP A 235 4.13 -9.00 -25.18
CA ASP A 235 3.13 -9.37 -26.20
C ASP A 235 1.85 -8.50 -26.18
N ASN A 236 1.71 -7.57 -25.23
CA ASN A 236 0.49 -6.76 -25.04
C ASN A 236 0.59 -5.29 -25.47
N TYR A 237 1.64 -4.90 -26.22
CA TYR A 237 1.82 -3.52 -26.70
C TYR A 237 1.37 -3.32 -28.17
N SER A 238 0.65 -4.28 -28.75
CA SER A 238 0.12 -4.20 -30.11
C SER A 238 -1.39 -3.97 -30.11
N SER A 239 -1.81 -2.70 -30.03
CA SER A 239 -3.04 -2.19 -30.65
C SER A 239 -3.10 -0.67 -30.53
#